data_AF-A0A953D0I1-F1
#
_entry.id   AF-A0A953D0I1-F1
#
_cell.length_a   1.000
_cell.length_b   1.000
_cell.length_c   1.000
_cell.angle_alpha   90.00
_cell.angle_beta   90.00
_cell.angle_gamma   90.00
#
_symmetry.space_group_name_H-M   'P 1'
#
loop_
_entity.id
_entity.type
_entity.pdbx_description
1 polymer ?
#
loop_
_entity_poly.entity_id
_entity_poly.type
_entity_poly.pdbx_seq_one_letter_code
_entity_poly.pdbx_strand_id
1 'polypeptide(L)' 'MLNKDQTRALALIAGLEIPEDDLDNVTLRLSALLESMAELEAELGAEMDAVEPLPPVFPGEDFV' A
#
# COMPACT_ATOMS: atom_id res chain seq x y z
N MET A 1 7.23 -11.57 -4.45
CA MET A 1 6.47 -12.39 -3.48
C MET A 1 7.12 -12.26 -2.11
N LEU A 2 6.34 -11.98 -1.05
CA LEU A 2 6.85 -11.82 0.31
C LEU A 2 7.16 -13.18 0.96
N ASN A 3 8.12 -13.19 1.88
CA ASN A 3 8.32 -14.30 2.82
C ASN A 3 7.71 -13.99 4.19
N LYS A 4 7.62 -15.02 5.06
CA LYS A 4 7.00 -14.91 6.40
C LYS A 4 7.65 -13.85 7.29
N ASP A 5 8.97 -13.72 7.25
CA ASP A 5 9.70 -12.77 8.09
C ASP A 5 9.39 -11.32 7.66
N GLN A 6 9.29 -11.08 6.35
CA GLN A 6 8.85 -9.80 5.80
C GLN A 6 7.40 -9.49 6.19
N THR A 7 6.50 -10.48 6.09
CA THR A 7 5.11 -10.33 6.54
C THR A 7 5.03 -9.98 8.03
N ARG A 8 5.82 -10.66 8.87
CA ARG A 8 5.88 -10.39 10.32
C ARG A 8 6.42 -8.99 10.61
N ALA A 9 7.46 -8.56 9.90
CA ALA A 9 8.01 -7.21 10.04
C ALA A 9 6.99 -6.13 9.66
N LEU A 10 6.26 -6.32 8.55
CA LEU A 10 5.21 -5.39 8.12
C LEU A 10 4.04 -5.33 9.12
N ALA A 11 3.62 -6.47 9.64
CA ALA A 11 2.58 -6.52 10.66
C ALA A 11 2.98 -5.74 11.93
N LEU A 12 4.23 -5.91 12.39
CA LEU A 12 4.74 -5.18 13.54
C LEU A 12 4.78 -3.67 13.32
N ILE A 13 5.16 -3.21 12.12
CA ILE A 13 5.12 -1.79 11.75
C ILE A 13 3.68 -1.24 11.81
N ALA A 14 2.71 -2.05 11.39
CA ALA A 14 1.28 -1.72 11.46
C ALA A 14 0.69 -1.87 12.88
N GLY A 15 1.46 -2.29 13.88
CA GLY A 15 0.98 -2.54 15.24
C GLY A 15 0.10 -3.79 15.37
N LEU A 16 0.27 -4.76 14.47
CA LEU A 16 -0.49 -6.02 14.43
C LEU A 16 0.39 -7.20 14.83
N GLU A 17 -0.22 -8.14 15.54
CA GLU A 17 0.38 -9.45 15.83
C GLU A 17 -0.35 -10.51 15.01
N ILE A 18 0.40 -11.32 14.26
CA ILE A 18 -0.15 -12.41 13.44
C ILE A 18 0.13 -13.72 14.16
N PRO A 19 -0.90 -14.52 14.50
CA PRO A 19 -0.71 -15.88 15.00
C PRO A 19 0.10 -16.72 14.02
N GLU A 20 1.01 -17.57 14.52
CA GLU A 20 1.90 -18.35 13.65
C GLU A 20 1.13 -19.26 12.66
N ASP A 21 0.00 -19.81 13.10
CA ASP A 21 -0.88 -20.66 12.28
C ASP A 21 -1.51 -19.90 11.10
N ASP A 22 -1.64 -18.57 11.21
CA ASP A 22 -2.21 -17.71 10.18
C ASP A 22 -1.14 -17.11 9.25
N LEU A 23 0.14 -17.18 9.63
CA LEU A 23 1.22 -16.45 8.97
C LEU A 23 1.41 -16.84 7.50
N ASP A 24 1.24 -18.12 7.16
CA ASP A 24 1.24 -18.60 5.77
C ASP A 24 0.13 -17.96 4.95
N ASN A 25 -1.08 -17.96 5.49
CA ASN A 25 -2.25 -17.47 4.80
C ASN A 25 -2.15 -15.95 4.57
N VAL A 26 -1.73 -15.22 5.59
CA VAL A 26 -1.53 -13.77 5.51
C VAL A 26 -0.43 -13.42 4.52
N THR A 27 0.69 -14.16 4.52
CA THR A 27 1.80 -13.95 3.55
C THR A 27 1.33 -14.11 2.11
N LEU A 28 0.54 -15.16 1.84
CA LEU A 28 0.00 -15.40 0.50
C LEU A 28 -0.94 -14.28 0.05
N ARG A 29 -1.90 -13.91 0.91
CA ARG A 29 -2.89 -12.87 0.60
C ARG A 29 -2.25 -11.50 0.43
N LEU A 30 -1.31 -11.14 1.28
CA LEU A 30 -0.60 -9.87 1.18
C LEU A 30 0.26 -9.81 -0.09
N SER A 31 0.92 -10.92 -0.46
CA SER A 31 1.67 -11.00 -1.71
C SER A 31 0.78 -10.77 -2.92
N ALA A 32 -0.38 -11.43 -2.98
CA ALA A 32 -1.34 -11.26 -4.07
C ALA A 32 -1.90 -9.83 -4.13
N LEU A 33 -2.21 -9.23 -2.97
CA LEU A 33 -2.68 -7.84 -2.91
C LEU A 33 -1.64 -6.87 -3.47
N LEU A 34 -0.37 -6.99 -3.06
CA LEU A 34 0.70 -6.11 -3.53
C LEU A 34 0.96 -6.28 -5.03
N GLU A 35 0.81 -7.50 -5.55
CA GLU A 35 0.91 -7.78 -6.99
C GLU A 35 -0.21 -7.09 -7.76
N SER A 36 -1.47 -7.21 -7.32
CA SER A 36 -2.59 -6.50 -7.94
C SER A 36 -2.45 -4.97 -7.86
N MET A 37 -1.87 -4.43 -6.77
CA MET A 37 -1.57 -3.00 -6.68
C MET A 37 -0.52 -2.57 -7.72
N ALA A 38 0.51 -3.39 -7.94
CA ALA A 38 1.53 -3.11 -8.95
C ALA A 38 0.96 -3.19 -10.37
N GLU A 39 0.03 -4.11 -10.64
CA GLU A 39 -0.69 -4.19 -11.91
C GLU A 39 -1.52 -2.93 -12.17
N LEU A 40 -2.28 -2.47 -11.16
CA LEU A 40 -3.06 -1.22 -11.27
C LEU A 40 -2.17 0.01 -11.51
N GLU A 41 -1.02 0.10 -10.84
CA GLU A 41 -0.05 1.18 -11.08
C GLU A 41 0.51 1.11 -12.51
N ALA A 42 0.80 -0.09 -13.02
CA ALA A 42 1.28 -0.25 -14.40
C ALA A 42 0.21 0.15 -15.44
N GLU A 43 -1.07 -0.08 -15.13
CA GLU A 43 -2.20 0.26 -16.01
C GLU A 43 -2.58 1.74 -15.97
N LEU A 44 -2.45 2.40 -14.81
CA LEU A 44 -2.97 3.76 -14.58
C LEU A 44 -1.89 4.81 -14.34
N GLY A 45 -0.62 4.41 -14.23
CA GLY A 45 0.47 5.29 -13.83
C GLY A 45 0.64 6.49 -14.78
N ALA A 46 0.51 6.26 -16.10
CA ALA A 46 0.63 7.32 -17.09
C ALA A 46 -0.53 8.33 -16.99
N GLU A 47 -1.74 7.87 -16.73
CA GLU A 47 -2.92 8.71 -16.50
C GLU A 47 -2.81 9.49 -15.19
N MET A 48 -2.23 8.90 -14.14
CA MET A 48 -1.99 9.55 -12.86
C MET A 48 -0.93 10.65 -12.98
N ASP A 49 0.14 10.42 -13.74
CA ASP A 49 1.20 11.40 -14.01
C ASP A 49 0.71 12.61 -14.82
N ALA A 50 -0.37 12.44 -15.59
CA ALA A 50 -0.97 13.51 -16.40
C ALA A 50 -1.82 14.50 -15.59
N VAL A 51 -2.10 14.21 -14.31
CA VAL A 51 -2.88 15.08 -13.44
C VAL A 51 -1.97 16.14 -12.80
N GLU A 52 -2.31 17.42 -12.95
CA GLU A 52 -1.59 18.48 -12.25
C GLU A 52 -1.72 18.30 -10.73
N PRO A 53 -0.61 18.30 -9.97
CA PRO A 53 -0.67 18.17 -8.53
C PRO A 53 -1.40 19.37 -7.94
N LEU A 54 -2.38 19.12 -7.07
CA LEU A 54 -3.04 20.19 -6.33
C LEU A 54 -1.98 20.89 -5.46
N PRO A 55 -1.92 22.23 -5.49
CA PRO A 55 -0.99 22.96 -4.64
C PRO A 55 -1.28 22.64 -3.16
N PRO A 56 -0.26 22.58 -2.30
CA PRO A 56 -0.47 22.36 -0.87
C PRO A 56 -1.35 23.48 -0.31
N VAL A 57 -2.50 23.12 0.25
CA VAL A 57 -3.36 24.07 0.94
C VAL A 57 -2.73 24.40 2.29
N PHE A 58 -2.37 25.66 2.50
CA PHE A 58 -2.07 26.14 3.85
C PHE A 58 -3.40 26.24 4.62
N PRO A 59 -3.44 25.82 5.89
CA PRO A 59 -4.63 26.03 6.71
C PRO A 59 -4.82 27.54 6.93
N GLY A 60 -5.65 28.19 6.10
CA GLY A 60 -5.96 29.62 6.25
C GLY A 60 -6.45 30.38 5.01
N GLU A 61 -6.46 29.82 3.80
CA GLU A 61 -6.96 30.54 2.62
C GLU A 61 -8.29 29.96 2.13
N ASP A 62 -9.36 30.75 2.27
CA ASP A 62 -10.65 30.51 1.62
C ASP A 62 -10.51 30.79 0.11
N PHE A 63 -11.01 29.86 -0.70
CA PHE A 63 -11.02 29.98 -2.16
C PHE A 63 -11.81 31.22 -2.61
N VAL A 64 -11.23 32.02 -3.52
CA VAL A 64 -11.97 33.02 -4.35
C VAL A 64 -11.97 32.53 -5.79
#